data_AF-A0A8T2CBD8-F1
#
_entry.id   AF-A0A8T2CBD8-F1
#
_cell.length_a   1.000
_cell.length_b   1.000
_cell.length_c   1.000
_cell.angle_alpha   90.00
_cell.angle_beta   90.00
_cell.angle_gamma   90.00
#
_symmetry.space_group_name_H-M   'P 1'
#
loop_
_entity.id
_entity.type
_entity.pdbx_description
1 polymer ?
#
loop_
_entity_poly.entity_id
_entity_poly.type
_entity_poly.pdbx_seq_one_letter_code
_entity_poly.pdbx_strand_id
1 'polypeptide(L)'
;MMTKKPSNGVRGFLLKLRFFSQRDENSYGCHKLGSSMDHLATNFPVSGSFFLPSLKSQNPNLKSPIPTSFPLRQSALRRCYIAEAIKGDVDFLLKGVGDQAVAKEVKQILEMARRASSKREVLHTDFLTPPIVKESVSVLENFADVKIVAQGGYPEAERCRILIGHPDVLTNDPDIVAALSITGNFGFQPCSHGDFLGAILGTGISREKLGDILIREEKGAQVLIVPELVDFVVSALDKVGNVGVTCTKIPLLALEYEPPRTNSFKTVEASLRIDAVASAGFKISRSKLVDLISNKDVRVNWATVTKNGTTVKTGDVVSVSGKGRLKIGEINETKKGKFAVEIIRYL
;
A
#
# COMPACT_ATOMS: atom_id res chain seq x y z
N MET A 1 -8.82 -11.08 -49.68
CA MET A 1 -7.66 -11.46 -48.84
C MET A 1 -6.77 -10.22 -48.65
N MET A 2 -6.63 -9.72 -47.43
CA MET A 2 -5.68 -8.64 -47.08
C MET A 2 -5.22 -8.88 -45.64
N THR A 3 -3.96 -9.30 -45.47
CA THR A 3 -3.37 -9.61 -44.16
C THR A 3 -2.65 -8.38 -43.60
N LYS A 4 -3.12 -7.85 -42.47
CA LYS A 4 -2.50 -6.73 -41.76
C LYS A 4 -1.20 -7.15 -41.04
N LYS A 5 -0.23 -6.23 -40.97
CA LYS A 5 0.93 -6.31 -40.07
C LYS A 5 0.48 -6.27 -38.60
N PRO A 6 1.13 -6.98 -37.67
CA PRO A 6 1.06 -6.68 -36.24
C PRO A 6 2.02 -5.53 -35.88
N SER A 7 1.59 -4.65 -34.98
CA SER A 7 2.38 -3.52 -34.48
C SER A 7 2.61 -3.62 -32.96
N ASN A 8 3.87 -3.46 -32.56
CA ASN A 8 4.38 -3.02 -31.25
C ASN A 8 3.58 -3.43 -29.99
N GLY A 9 4.11 -4.43 -29.28
CA GLY A 9 3.64 -4.78 -27.95
C GLY A 9 4.03 -3.74 -26.89
N VAL A 10 3.02 -3.15 -26.24
CA VAL A 10 3.20 -2.35 -25.02
C VAL A 10 3.38 -3.30 -23.85
N ARG A 11 4.53 -3.23 -23.15
CA ARG A 11 4.75 -3.97 -21.89
C ARG A 11 3.97 -3.32 -20.75
N GLY A 12 2.71 -3.74 -20.56
CA GLY A 12 1.98 -3.44 -19.34
C GLY A 12 2.49 -4.28 -18.17
N PHE A 13 3.30 -3.69 -17.28
CA PHE A 13 3.61 -4.29 -15.99
C PHE A 13 2.40 -4.14 -15.07
N LEU A 14 1.66 -5.23 -14.86
CA LEU A 14 0.48 -5.26 -14.00
C LEU A 14 0.93 -5.35 -12.54
N LEU A 15 0.92 -4.23 -11.80
CA LEU A 15 1.28 -4.26 -10.38
C LEU A 15 0.18 -4.94 -9.56
N LYS A 16 0.51 -6.08 -8.96
CA LYS A 16 -0.43 -6.88 -8.19
C LYS A 16 -0.40 -6.43 -6.73
N LEU A 17 -1.33 -5.55 -6.35
CA LEU A 17 -1.67 -5.28 -4.94
C LEU A 17 -2.12 -6.59 -4.27
N ARG A 18 -1.18 -7.36 -3.73
CA ARG A 18 -1.46 -8.58 -2.97
C ARG A 18 -1.87 -8.21 -1.55
N PHE A 19 -3.13 -7.90 -1.38
CA PHE A 19 -3.78 -8.14 -0.10
C PHE A 19 -3.61 -9.63 0.26
N PHE A 20 -3.24 -9.91 1.50
CA PHE A 20 -2.99 -11.26 1.98
C PHE A 20 -4.33 -11.99 2.13
N SER A 21 -4.76 -12.66 1.06
CA SER A 21 -5.95 -13.51 1.05
C SER A 21 -5.51 -14.95 1.31
N GLN A 22 -6.18 -15.59 2.28
CA GLN A 22 -5.90 -16.97 2.72
C GLN A 22 -5.95 -17.95 1.54
N ARG A 23 -5.12 -18.99 1.62
CA ARG A 23 -5.37 -20.26 0.91
C ARG A 23 -5.99 -21.21 1.92
N ASP A 24 -7.28 -21.49 1.75
CA ASP A 24 -7.88 -22.66 2.37
C ASP A 24 -7.86 -23.85 1.41
N GLU A 25 -7.44 -24.98 1.97
CA GLU A 25 -7.91 -26.34 1.73
C GLU A 25 -8.23 -26.81 0.28
N ASN A 26 -7.43 -27.76 -0.22
CA ASN A 26 -7.89 -29.17 -0.23
C ASN A 26 -6.82 -30.16 -0.72
N SER A 27 -6.50 -31.14 0.13
CA SER A 27 -6.12 -32.50 -0.32
C SER A 27 -6.22 -33.48 0.84
N TYR A 28 -7.36 -34.15 0.98
CA TYR A 28 -7.52 -35.31 1.83
C TYR A 28 -6.62 -36.46 1.34
N GLY A 29 -5.95 -37.16 2.26
CA GLY A 29 -5.00 -38.23 1.91
C GLY A 29 -4.47 -38.96 3.14
N CYS A 30 -5.32 -39.72 3.83
CA CYS A 30 -4.95 -40.53 4.99
C CYS A 30 -3.99 -41.66 4.60
N HIS A 31 -2.90 -41.90 5.34
CA HIS A 31 -2.40 -43.25 5.66
C HIS A 31 -1.42 -43.24 6.87
N LYS A 32 -1.22 -44.44 7.44
CA LYS A 32 -0.73 -44.73 8.81
C LYS A 32 0.81 -44.85 8.96
N LEU A 33 1.27 -44.61 10.20
CA LEU A 33 2.34 -45.33 10.97
C LEU A 33 3.72 -45.57 10.34
N GLY A 34 4.80 -45.32 11.09
CA GLY A 34 6.09 -45.98 10.83
C GLY A 34 7.36 -45.30 11.37
N SER A 35 7.86 -45.81 12.49
CA SER A 35 9.14 -45.55 13.15
C SER A 35 10.44 -45.68 12.32
N SER A 36 11.51 -45.04 12.84
CA SER A 36 12.91 -45.54 12.94
C SER A 36 14.01 -44.92 12.05
N MET A 37 15.19 -44.87 12.69
CA MET A 37 16.59 -44.59 12.29
C MET A 37 16.98 -45.07 10.86
N ASP A 38 17.97 -44.51 10.15
CA ASP A 38 19.41 -44.58 10.51
C ASP A 38 20.39 -43.69 9.67
N HIS A 39 21.69 -43.79 9.95
CA HIS A 39 22.84 -42.99 9.47
C HIS A 39 23.39 -43.28 8.03
N LEU A 40 24.35 -42.40 7.62
CA LEU A 40 25.44 -42.49 6.59
C LEU A 40 25.24 -41.52 5.39
N ALA A 41 26.07 -40.50 5.08
CA ALA A 41 27.54 -40.34 4.93
C ALA A 41 28.12 -40.81 3.57
N THR A 42 28.59 -39.87 2.71
CA THR A 42 29.91 -39.87 1.99
C THR A 42 30.03 -38.89 0.79
N ASN A 43 30.85 -37.85 0.96
CA ASN A 43 31.97 -37.33 0.11
C ASN A 43 32.10 -37.52 -1.44
N PHE A 44 32.30 -36.37 -2.14
CA PHE A 44 33.36 -36.07 -3.17
C PHE A 44 33.24 -36.68 -4.63
N PRO A 45 34.10 -36.34 -5.65
CA PRO A 45 33.94 -35.15 -6.53
C PRO A 45 34.31 -35.29 -8.06
N VAL A 46 34.53 -34.13 -8.72
CA VAL A 46 35.42 -33.75 -9.88
C VAL A 46 34.96 -33.82 -11.37
N SER A 47 35.15 -32.66 -12.04
CA SER A 47 35.65 -32.39 -13.42
C SER A 47 35.06 -33.02 -14.69
N GLY A 48 34.96 -32.18 -15.74
CA GLY A 48 34.90 -32.62 -17.13
C GLY A 48 34.88 -31.45 -18.14
N SER A 49 36.06 -31.00 -18.59
CA SER A 49 36.22 -29.88 -19.55
C SER A 49 36.98 -30.29 -20.82
N PHE A 50 36.29 -30.41 -21.95
CA PHE A 50 36.82 -30.60 -23.31
C PHE A 50 35.73 -30.14 -24.30
N PHE A 51 35.95 -29.62 -25.51
CA PHE A 51 37.04 -29.01 -26.27
C PHE A 51 36.37 -28.56 -27.60
N LEU A 52 36.86 -27.52 -28.26
CA LEU A 52 36.39 -27.14 -29.61
C LEU A 52 36.88 -28.15 -30.67
N PRO A 53 36.29 -28.12 -31.88
CA PRO A 53 37.12 -27.74 -33.02
C PRO A 53 36.51 -26.66 -33.92
N SER A 54 37.41 -25.93 -34.57
CA SER A 54 37.14 -24.86 -35.54
C SER A 54 37.18 -25.37 -36.98
N LEU A 55 36.40 -24.77 -37.88
CA LEU A 55 36.62 -24.84 -39.33
C LEU A 55 36.68 -23.43 -39.95
N LYS A 56 37.67 -23.20 -40.82
CA LYS A 56 37.92 -21.96 -41.56
C LYS A 56 37.45 -22.09 -43.01
N SER A 57 36.94 -21.00 -43.59
CA SER A 57 37.16 -20.59 -45.01
C SER A 57 36.48 -19.21 -45.21
N GLN A 58 37.19 -18.08 -45.18
CA GLN A 58 37.90 -17.42 -46.30
C GLN A 58 37.03 -17.00 -47.51
N ASN A 59 36.74 -15.69 -47.61
CA ASN A 59 37.07 -14.90 -48.81
C ASN A 59 37.12 -13.37 -48.48
N PRO A 60 37.99 -12.54 -49.11
CA PRO A 60 38.32 -11.19 -48.59
C PRO A 60 38.20 -10.01 -49.59
N ASN A 61 38.52 -8.79 -49.09
CA ASN A 61 38.69 -7.50 -49.77
C ASN A 61 37.37 -6.74 -50.10
N LEU A 62 37.27 -5.40 -50.09
CA LEU A 62 38.21 -4.26 -49.89
C LEU A 62 37.57 -3.26 -48.86
N LYS A 63 38.17 -2.19 -48.29
CA LYS A 63 39.45 -1.44 -48.42
C LYS A 63 40.04 -1.09 -47.01
N SER A 64 41.22 -0.46 -46.99
CA SER A 64 41.93 0.20 -45.86
C SER A 64 41.83 1.76 -45.98
N PRO A 65 42.51 2.63 -45.16
CA PRO A 65 43.47 2.41 -44.05
C PRO A 65 43.33 3.29 -42.74
N ILE A 66 43.79 2.73 -41.59
CA ILE A 66 44.89 3.18 -40.67
C ILE A 66 45.25 4.71 -40.70
N PRO A 67 45.44 5.46 -39.58
CA PRO A 67 46.34 5.12 -38.44
C PRO A 67 45.94 5.41 -36.97
N THR A 68 46.88 5.00 -36.13
CA THR A 68 47.12 5.03 -34.68
C THR A 68 47.13 6.40 -33.94
N SER A 69 47.24 6.28 -32.61
CA SER A 69 47.71 7.24 -31.57
C SER A 69 46.75 8.32 -31.00
N PHE A 70 46.33 8.06 -29.76
CA PHE A 70 46.22 8.95 -28.57
C PHE A 70 46.68 10.42 -28.72
N PRO A 71 46.05 11.41 -28.02
CA PRO A 71 45.94 11.34 -26.55
C PRO A 71 44.70 11.95 -25.87
N LEU A 72 44.72 11.82 -24.53
CA LEU A 72 43.88 12.45 -23.50
C LEU A 72 43.46 13.91 -23.79
N ARG A 73 42.15 14.21 -23.71
CA ARG A 73 41.63 15.32 -22.88
C ARG A 73 40.11 15.32 -22.67
N GLN A 74 39.73 15.55 -21.41
CA GLN A 74 38.59 16.34 -20.94
C GLN A 74 37.25 16.31 -21.69
N SER A 75 36.25 15.65 -21.09
CA SER A 75 34.90 16.23 -20.97
C SER A 75 34.25 15.84 -19.64
N ALA A 76 34.78 16.37 -18.54
CA ALA A 76 34.08 16.37 -17.26
C ALA A 76 32.91 17.37 -17.31
N LEU A 77 31.80 16.99 -17.95
CA LEU A 77 30.52 17.72 -17.95
C LEU A 77 29.37 16.83 -18.44
N ARG A 78 29.09 15.74 -17.71
CA ARG A 78 27.75 15.09 -17.70
C ARG A 78 27.12 15.19 -16.32
N ARG A 79 27.05 16.42 -15.80
CA ARG A 79 26.23 16.73 -14.62
C ARG A 79 24.76 16.78 -15.04
N CYS A 80 24.00 15.78 -14.59
CA CYS A 80 22.67 15.92 -14.00
C CYS A 80 21.55 16.72 -14.70
N TYR A 81 21.49 16.83 -16.03
CA TYR A 81 20.33 17.46 -16.71
C TYR A 81 18.97 16.79 -16.47
N ILE A 82 18.94 15.52 -16.01
CA ILE A 82 17.69 14.81 -15.67
C ILE A 82 17.16 15.23 -14.28
N ALA A 83 18.04 15.59 -13.34
CA ALA A 83 17.65 15.89 -11.97
C ALA A 83 16.92 17.24 -11.82
N GLU A 84 17.23 18.22 -12.67
CA GLU A 84 16.57 19.53 -12.65
C GLU A 84 15.28 19.57 -13.48
N ALA A 85 15.18 18.79 -14.56
CA ALA A 85 13.97 18.72 -15.39
C ALA A 85 12.73 18.27 -14.59
N ILE A 86 12.89 17.25 -13.73
CA ILE A 86 11.80 16.69 -12.92
C ILE A 86 11.35 17.65 -11.79
N LYS A 87 12.16 18.65 -11.44
CA LYS A 87 11.85 19.60 -10.35
C LYS A 87 10.62 20.45 -10.67
N GLY A 88 10.38 20.76 -11.95
CA GLY A 88 9.18 21.45 -12.42
C GLY A 88 7.93 20.55 -12.46
N ASP A 89 8.08 19.28 -12.84
CA ASP A 89 6.96 18.33 -12.93
C ASP A 89 6.37 17.98 -11.56
N VAL A 90 7.18 17.92 -10.50
CA VAL A 90 6.71 17.58 -9.15
C VAL A 90 5.72 18.61 -8.60
N ASP A 91 5.97 19.90 -8.78
CA ASP A 91 5.02 20.95 -8.37
C ASP A 91 3.77 21.00 -9.27
N PHE A 92 3.83 20.45 -10.49
CA PHE A 92 2.65 20.25 -11.34
C PHE A 92 1.82 19.04 -10.89
N LEU A 93 2.44 17.90 -10.61
CA LEU A 93 1.77 16.70 -10.08
C LEU A 93 1.04 16.98 -8.76
N LEU A 94 1.61 17.85 -7.91
CA LEU A 94 1.04 18.18 -6.60
C LEU A 94 -0.08 19.24 -6.64
N LYS A 95 -0.36 19.87 -7.79
CA LYS A 95 -1.50 20.81 -7.94
C LYS A 95 -2.87 20.15 -7.82
N GLY A 96 -2.96 18.82 -7.85
CA GLY A 96 -4.19 18.06 -7.61
C GLY A 96 -4.49 17.76 -6.14
N VAL A 97 -3.51 17.92 -5.25
CA VAL A 97 -3.64 17.51 -3.84
C VAL A 97 -4.38 18.60 -3.06
N GLY A 98 -5.62 18.31 -2.66
CA GLY A 98 -6.52 19.28 -2.03
C GLY A 98 -6.13 19.75 -0.61
N ASP A 99 -5.05 19.22 -0.04
CA ASP A 99 -4.57 19.56 1.31
C ASP A 99 -3.05 19.82 1.32
N GLN A 100 -2.66 21.00 1.77
CA GLN A 100 -1.24 21.43 1.80
C GLN A 100 -0.38 20.54 2.70
N ALA A 101 -0.96 19.96 3.75
CA ALA A 101 -0.30 19.00 4.62
C ALA A 101 0.03 17.68 3.89
N VAL A 102 -0.94 17.12 3.14
CA VAL A 102 -0.73 15.90 2.34
C VAL A 102 0.34 16.14 1.28
N ALA A 103 0.31 17.29 0.58
CA ALA A 103 1.31 17.64 -0.41
C ALA A 103 2.73 17.76 0.18
N LYS A 104 2.87 18.27 1.41
CA LYS A 104 4.16 18.34 2.13
C LYS A 104 4.71 16.93 2.41
N GLU A 105 3.88 16.01 2.88
CA GLU A 105 4.31 14.65 3.20
C GLU A 105 4.72 13.88 1.95
N VAL A 106 3.93 13.97 0.88
CA VAL A 106 4.25 13.35 -0.43
C VAL A 106 5.59 13.88 -0.97
N LYS A 107 5.91 15.18 -0.80
CA LYS A 107 7.24 15.72 -1.16
C LYS A 107 8.38 15.09 -0.35
N GLN A 108 8.20 14.85 0.94
CA GLN A 108 9.22 14.21 1.78
C GLN A 108 9.43 12.74 1.37
N ILE A 109 8.35 12.02 1.09
CA ILE A 109 8.36 10.63 0.63
C ILE A 109 9.04 10.50 -0.74
N LEU A 110 8.80 11.44 -1.67
CA LEU A 110 9.50 11.49 -2.95
C LEU A 110 11.01 11.72 -2.79
N GLU A 111 11.42 12.60 -1.85
CA GLU A 111 12.84 12.83 -1.57
C GLU A 111 13.49 11.62 -0.87
N MET A 112 12.73 10.87 -0.07
CA MET A 112 13.14 9.56 0.45
C MET A 112 13.37 8.55 -0.70
N ALA A 113 12.47 8.49 -1.68
CA ALA A 113 12.62 7.60 -2.84
C ALA A 113 13.86 7.93 -3.71
N ARG A 114 14.11 9.23 -3.97
CA ARG A 114 15.34 9.69 -4.64
C ARG A 114 16.60 9.26 -3.92
N ARG A 115 16.59 9.33 -2.58
CA ARG A 115 17.72 8.91 -1.73
C ARG A 115 17.93 7.40 -1.77
N ALA A 116 16.85 6.63 -1.63
CA ALA A 116 16.85 5.17 -1.74
C ALA A 116 17.43 4.70 -3.09
N SER A 117 16.99 5.31 -4.20
CA SER A 117 17.52 5.07 -5.55
C SER A 117 19.01 5.44 -5.64
N SER A 118 19.39 6.65 -5.24
CA SER A 118 20.76 7.18 -5.39
C SER A 118 21.82 6.42 -4.59
N LYS A 119 21.46 5.95 -3.38
CA LYS A 119 22.38 5.24 -2.48
C LYS A 119 22.20 3.71 -2.50
N ARG A 120 21.16 3.20 -3.15
CA ARG A 120 20.73 1.79 -3.08
C ARG A 120 20.44 1.32 -1.64
N GLU A 121 19.91 2.22 -0.80
CA GLU A 121 19.47 1.92 0.57
C GLU A 121 17.96 1.59 0.58
N VAL A 122 17.51 0.78 1.54
CA VAL A 122 16.09 0.51 1.79
C VAL A 122 15.65 1.45 2.92
N LEU A 123 14.63 2.25 2.65
CA LEU A 123 14.06 3.22 3.58
C LEU A 123 12.60 2.89 3.84
N HIS A 124 12.12 3.26 5.02
CA HIS A 124 10.73 3.08 5.42
C HIS A 124 10.16 4.42 5.89
N THR A 125 8.86 4.63 5.67
CA THR A 125 8.13 5.74 6.28
C THR A 125 7.65 5.37 7.67
N ASP A 126 7.16 6.35 8.42
CA ASP A 126 6.27 6.10 9.56
C ASP A 126 4.84 5.79 9.08
N PHE A 127 3.86 5.67 9.98
CA PHE A 127 2.47 5.34 9.61
C PHE A 127 1.77 6.55 8.99
N LEU A 128 1.54 6.42 7.70
CA LEU A 128 0.86 7.40 6.86
C LEU A 128 -0.67 7.18 6.91
N THR A 129 -1.43 8.24 6.66
CA THR A 129 -2.89 8.15 6.52
C THR A 129 -3.26 7.66 5.11
N PRO A 130 -4.45 7.06 4.92
CA PRO A 130 -4.91 6.58 3.61
C PRO A 130 -4.72 7.56 2.43
N PRO A 131 -5.05 8.87 2.53
CA PRO A 131 -4.80 9.81 1.43
C PRO A 131 -3.33 9.94 1.08
N ILE A 132 -2.45 10.06 2.09
CA ILE A 132 -1.01 10.21 1.87
C ILE A 132 -0.45 8.95 1.20
N VAL A 133 -0.88 7.76 1.63
CA VAL A 133 -0.49 6.49 1.00
C VAL A 133 -0.92 6.44 -0.46
N LYS A 134 -2.19 6.76 -0.76
CA LYS A 134 -2.73 6.72 -2.13
C LYS A 134 -2.00 7.67 -3.08
N GLU A 135 -1.81 8.93 -2.67
CA GLU A 135 -1.10 9.92 -3.48
C GLU A 135 0.39 9.55 -3.64
N SER A 136 1.04 9.09 -2.57
CA SER A 136 2.46 8.68 -2.61
C SER A 136 2.68 7.50 -3.55
N VAL A 137 1.85 6.45 -3.47
CA VAL A 137 1.92 5.31 -4.39
C VAL A 137 1.71 5.78 -5.84
N SER A 138 0.69 6.59 -6.10
CA SER A 138 0.39 7.10 -7.45
C SER A 138 1.54 7.94 -8.05
N VAL A 139 2.25 8.71 -7.22
CA VAL A 139 3.43 9.48 -7.66
C VAL A 139 4.65 8.57 -7.87
N LEU A 140 4.90 7.64 -6.95
CA LEU A 140 6.07 6.75 -6.98
C LEU A 140 5.98 5.65 -8.03
N GLU A 141 4.78 5.23 -8.46
CA GLU A 141 4.59 4.31 -9.59
C GLU A 141 5.19 4.81 -10.91
N ASN A 142 5.34 6.13 -11.07
CA ASN A 142 6.01 6.73 -12.23
C ASN A 142 7.54 6.73 -12.12
N PHE A 143 8.11 6.29 -10.99
CA PHE A 143 9.52 6.38 -10.66
C PHE A 143 10.21 5.02 -10.88
N ALA A 144 10.73 4.79 -12.09
CA ALA A 144 11.16 3.47 -12.57
C ALA A 144 12.25 2.76 -11.73
N ASP A 145 13.07 3.51 -10.99
CA ASP A 145 14.26 3.00 -10.29
C ASP A 145 13.98 2.56 -8.83
N VAL A 146 12.72 2.51 -8.39
CA VAL A 146 12.34 2.09 -7.02
C VAL A 146 11.22 1.06 -7.02
N LYS A 147 11.32 0.07 -6.12
CA LYS A 147 10.22 -0.80 -5.71
C LYS A 147 9.60 -0.21 -4.44
N ILE A 148 8.27 -0.15 -4.42
CA ILE A 148 7.48 0.31 -3.27
C ILE A 148 6.60 -0.82 -2.74
N VAL A 149 6.46 -0.92 -1.42
CA VAL A 149 5.54 -1.85 -0.75
C VAL A 149 4.83 -1.10 0.37
N ALA A 150 3.49 -1.07 0.34
CA ALA A 150 2.68 -0.48 1.41
C ALA A 150 2.08 -1.59 2.29
N GLN A 151 2.28 -1.53 3.61
CA GLN A 151 1.80 -2.53 4.56
C GLN A 151 1.40 -1.85 5.88
N GLY A 152 0.22 -2.20 6.39
CA GLY A 152 -0.28 -1.74 7.70
C GLY A 152 -0.40 -2.85 8.76
N GLY A 153 -0.04 -4.09 8.42
CA GLY A 153 -0.05 -5.25 9.32
C GLY A 153 -1.18 -6.26 9.05
N TYR A 154 -2.32 -5.80 8.54
CA TYR A 154 -3.47 -6.63 8.15
C TYR A 154 -4.14 -6.09 6.87
N PRO A 155 -5.02 -6.85 6.19
CA PRO A 155 -5.52 -6.48 4.84
C PRO A 155 -6.33 -5.18 4.77
N GLU A 156 -7.03 -4.80 5.84
CA GLU A 156 -7.91 -3.61 5.87
C GLU A 156 -7.34 -2.48 6.76
N ALA A 157 -6.02 -2.45 6.94
CA ALA A 157 -5.36 -1.37 7.67
C ALA A 157 -5.63 0.00 7.02
N GLU A 158 -6.08 0.97 7.82
CA GLU A 158 -6.21 2.36 7.39
C GLU A 158 -4.83 3.03 7.39
N ARG A 159 -4.03 2.80 8.45
CA ARG A 159 -2.69 3.38 8.58
C ARG A 159 -1.65 2.39 8.08
N CYS A 160 -0.97 2.74 6.99
CA CYS A 160 0.08 1.94 6.38
C CYS A 160 1.43 2.64 6.43
N ARG A 161 2.51 1.86 6.53
CA ARG A 161 3.87 2.30 6.26
C ARG A 161 4.20 1.99 4.80
N ILE A 162 5.08 2.77 4.19
CA ILE A 162 5.63 2.50 2.85
C ILE A 162 7.12 2.15 2.99
N LEU A 163 7.48 0.99 2.47
CA LEU A 163 8.86 0.58 2.21
C LEU A 163 9.27 1.05 0.81
N ILE A 164 10.44 1.65 0.69
CA ILE A 164 10.98 2.18 -0.57
C ILE A 164 12.44 1.71 -0.69
N GLY A 165 12.77 1.05 -1.79
CA GLY A 165 14.13 0.58 -2.04
C GLY A 165 14.40 0.28 -3.50
N HIS A 166 15.67 0.09 -3.85
CA HIS A 166 16.02 -0.39 -5.19
C HIS A 166 15.49 -1.82 -5.39
N PRO A 167 14.91 -2.19 -6.55
CA PRO A 167 14.34 -3.52 -6.79
C PRO A 167 15.27 -4.68 -6.45
N ASP A 168 16.57 -4.56 -6.80
CA ASP A 168 17.60 -5.57 -6.54
C ASP A 168 17.82 -5.86 -5.04
N VAL A 169 17.58 -4.89 -4.15
CA VAL A 169 17.78 -5.02 -2.70
C VAL A 169 16.49 -5.48 -2.02
N LEU A 170 15.34 -5.06 -2.53
CA LEU A 170 14.01 -5.35 -1.99
C LEU A 170 13.48 -6.69 -2.55
N THR A 171 14.28 -7.74 -2.40
CA THR A 171 14.01 -9.10 -2.90
C THR A 171 12.92 -9.81 -2.08
N ASN A 172 12.97 -9.65 -0.76
CA ASN A 172 11.92 -10.08 0.15
C ASN A 172 11.08 -8.86 0.54
N ASP A 173 9.83 -9.09 0.93
CA ASP A 173 8.96 -8.07 1.53
C ASP A 173 9.07 -8.24 3.07
N PRO A 174 9.95 -7.49 3.77
CA PRO A 174 10.14 -7.62 5.21
C PRO A 174 8.92 -7.09 5.99
N ASP A 175 8.67 -7.63 7.18
CA ASP A 175 7.66 -7.10 8.09
C ASP A 175 8.02 -5.69 8.56
N ILE A 176 7.49 -4.67 7.87
CA ILE A 176 7.69 -3.27 8.26
C ILE A 176 6.78 -2.86 9.42
N VAL A 177 5.89 -3.73 9.90
CA VAL A 177 4.97 -3.48 11.00
C VAL A 177 5.11 -4.58 12.05
N ALA A 178 5.10 -4.22 13.33
CA ALA A 178 4.94 -5.14 14.43
C ALA A 178 3.55 -4.99 15.06
N ALA A 179 3.04 -6.09 15.65
CA ALA A 179 1.80 -6.09 16.41
C ALA A 179 2.08 -6.33 17.90
N LEU A 180 1.36 -5.59 18.74
CA LEU A 180 1.33 -5.73 20.20
C LEU A 180 -0.07 -6.14 20.64
N SER A 181 -0.17 -7.08 21.57
CA SER A 181 -1.41 -7.38 22.31
C SER A 181 -1.33 -6.73 23.69
N ILE A 182 -2.32 -5.89 23.99
CA ILE A 182 -2.51 -5.23 25.29
C ILE A 182 -3.69 -5.93 25.96
N THR A 183 -3.41 -6.68 27.01
CA THR A 183 -4.42 -7.44 27.78
C THR A 183 -4.55 -6.89 29.19
N GLY A 184 -5.77 -6.79 29.68
CA GLY A 184 -6.11 -6.30 31.02
C GLY A 184 -7.55 -6.66 31.36
N ASN A 185 -7.98 -6.37 32.59
CA ASN A 185 -9.33 -6.68 33.05
C ASN A 185 -10.33 -5.57 32.66
N PHE A 186 -10.76 -5.56 31.39
CA PHE A 186 -11.65 -4.51 30.86
C PHE A 186 -13.15 -4.82 31.00
N GLY A 187 -13.53 -6.01 31.48
CA GLY A 187 -14.94 -6.38 31.67
C GLY A 187 -15.70 -5.50 32.69
N PHE A 188 -14.99 -4.93 33.67
CA PHE A 188 -15.57 -4.01 34.67
C PHE A 188 -15.43 -2.52 34.31
N GLN A 189 -14.43 -2.19 33.49
CA GLN A 189 -14.18 -0.82 33.04
C GLN A 189 -13.81 -0.87 31.54
N PRO A 190 -14.80 -0.75 30.63
CA PRO A 190 -14.53 -0.76 29.21
C PRO A 190 -13.74 0.50 28.82
N CYS A 191 -12.60 0.31 28.15
CA CYS A 191 -11.78 1.39 27.62
C CYS A 191 -12.08 1.64 26.13
N SER A 192 -12.17 2.91 25.75
CA SER A 192 -12.38 3.35 24.38
C SER A 192 -11.06 3.36 23.59
N HIS A 193 -11.16 3.52 22.26
CA HIS A 193 -9.99 3.76 21.40
C HIS A 193 -9.16 4.96 21.89
N GLY A 194 -9.83 6.00 22.44
CA GLY A 194 -9.18 7.18 22.97
C GLY A 194 -8.27 6.89 24.16
N ASP A 195 -8.67 5.94 25.01
CA ASP A 195 -7.94 5.59 26.24
C ASP A 195 -6.66 4.79 25.92
N PHE A 196 -6.75 3.79 25.04
CA PHE A 196 -5.58 3.06 24.55
C PHE A 196 -4.60 3.99 23.83
N LEU A 197 -5.10 4.85 22.94
CA LEU A 197 -4.26 5.83 22.25
C LEU A 197 -3.61 6.81 23.25
N GLY A 198 -4.38 7.34 24.20
CA GLY A 198 -3.90 8.27 25.21
C GLY A 198 -2.83 7.66 26.12
N ALA A 199 -3.00 6.40 26.54
CA ALA A 199 -2.02 5.68 27.34
C ALA A 199 -0.69 5.49 26.60
N ILE A 200 -0.74 5.08 25.32
CA ILE A 200 0.48 4.86 24.53
C ILE A 200 1.17 6.19 24.21
N LEU A 201 0.43 7.23 23.82
CA LEU A 201 1.02 8.57 23.62
C LEU A 201 1.61 9.13 24.94
N GLY A 202 1.02 8.78 26.09
CA GLY A 202 1.53 9.10 27.42
C GLY A 202 2.91 8.52 27.75
N THR A 203 3.35 7.47 27.03
CA THR A 203 4.73 6.95 27.13
C THR A 203 5.78 7.84 26.42
N GLY A 204 5.34 8.87 25.67
CA GLY A 204 6.21 9.76 24.91
C GLY A 204 6.33 9.42 23.41
N ILE A 205 5.61 8.40 22.93
CA ILE A 205 5.61 8.02 21.51
C ILE A 205 4.80 9.01 20.67
N SER A 206 5.33 9.39 19.51
CA SER A 206 4.59 10.17 18.52
C SER A 206 3.55 9.31 17.78
N ARG A 207 2.36 9.88 17.53
CA ARG A 207 1.25 9.19 16.84
C ARG A 207 1.63 8.67 15.44
N GLU A 208 2.62 9.29 14.81
CA GLU A 208 3.20 8.88 13.53
C GLU A 208 3.78 7.46 13.59
N LYS A 209 4.31 7.03 14.74
CA LYS A 209 4.87 5.69 14.96
C LYS A 209 3.82 4.62 15.26
N LEU A 210 2.54 5.02 15.41
CA LEU A 210 1.42 4.12 15.67
C LEU A 210 0.53 3.97 14.44
N GLY A 211 0.18 2.72 14.14
CA GLY A 211 -0.82 2.34 13.17
C GLY A 211 -2.22 2.34 13.78
N ASP A 212 -3.00 1.33 13.42
CA ASP A 212 -4.37 1.18 13.89
C ASP A 212 -4.44 0.49 15.28
N ILE A 213 -5.55 0.71 16.00
CA ILE A 213 -5.82 0.12 17.31
C ILE A 213 -7.12 -0.70 17.19
N LEU A 214 -6.98 -2.01 17.32
CA LEU A 214 -8.07 -2.98 17.24
C LEU A 214 -8.55 -3.30 18.67
N ILE A 215 -9.75 -2.85 19.04
CA ILE A 215 -10.34 -3.13 20.36
C ILE A 215 -10.94 -4.54 20.35
N ARG A 216 -10.66 -5.32 21.38
CA ARG A 216 -11.14 -6.70 21.58
C ARG A 216 -12.05 -6.81 22.80
N GLU A 217 -12.98 -5.84 22.92
CA GLU A 217 -13.95 -5.69 24.01
C GLU A 217 -13.34 -5.98 25.40
N GLU A 218 -13.74 -7.07 26.05
CA GLU A 218 -13.29 -7.45 27.40
C GLU A 218 -11.81 -7.89 27.46
N LYS A 219 -11.23 -8.36 26.36
CA LYS A 219 -9.85 -8.86 26.28
C LYS A 219 -8.78 -7.77 26.15
N GLY A 220 -9.18 -6.50 25.95
CA GLY A 220 -8.28 -5.37 25.75
C GLY A 220 -8.15 -4.93 24.29
N ALA A 221 -6.93 -4.76 23.78
CA ALA A 221 -6.68 -4.26 22.42
C ALA A 221 -5.47 -4.91 21.76
N GLN A 222 -5.37 -4.77 20.43
CA GLN A 222 -4.16 -5.04 19.66
C GLN A 222 -3.75 -3.76 18.91
N VAL A 223 -2.45 -3.48 18.82
CA VAL A 223 -1.93 -2.22 18.27
C VAL A 223 -0.80 -2.50 17.28
N LEU A 224 -0.86 -1.80 16.15
CA LEU A 224 0.17 -1.84 15.12
C LEU A 224 1.21 -0.74 15.40
N ILE A 225 2.49 -1.07 15.36
CA ILE A 225 3.59 -0.16 15.73
C ILE A 225 4.84 -0.37 14.85
N VAL A 226 5.71 0.65 14.82
CA VAL A 226 7.06 0.53 14.25
C VAL A 226 7.85 -0.52 15.04
N PRO A 227 8.49 -1.53 14.40
CA PRO A 227 9.19 -2.61 15.09
C PRO A 227 10.25 -2.15 16.11
N GLU A 228 10.89 -1.01 15.86
CA GLU A 228 11.92 -0.38 16.70
C GLU A 228 11.42 0.04 18.10
N LEU A 229 10.10 0.22 18.27
CA LEU A 229 9.49 0.68 19.53
C LEU A 229 8.79 -0.45 20.32
N VAL A 230 8.84 -1.69 19.83
CA VAL A 230 8.17 -2.85 20.44
C VAL A 230 8.62 -3.05 21.87
N ASP A 231 9.92 -3.18 22.11
CA ASP A 231 10.47 -3.49 23.44
C ASP A 231 10.23 -2.34 24.42
N PHE A 232 10.30 -1.09 23.92
CA PHE A 232 9.98 0.10 24.70
C PHE A 232 8.52 0.09 25.18
N VAL A 233 7.53 -0.10 24.28
CA VAL A 233 6.11 -0.13 24.68
C VAL A 233 5.80 -1.30 25.60
N VAL A 234 6.39 -2.47 25.34
CA VAL A 234 6.25 -3.64 26.21
C VAL A 234 6.75 -3.34 27.64
N SER A 235 7.81 -2.54 27.78
CA SER A 235 8.37 -2.15 29.08
C SER A 235 7.73 -0.93 29.76
N ALA A 236 7.05 -0.06 29.00
CA ALA A 236 6.58 1.25 29.49
C ALA A 236 5.06 1.36 29.65
N LEU A 237 4.28 0.43 29.08
CA LEU A 237 2.82 0.48 29.09
C LEU A 237 2.24 -0.45 30.17
N ASP A 238 2.26 0.03 31.43
CA ASP A 238 1.73 -0.71 32.58
C ASP A 238 0.23 -0.52 32.84
N LYS A 239 -0.38 0.54 32.29
CA LYS A 239 -1.79 0.89 32.53
C LYS A 239 -2.48 1.55 31.35
N VAL A 240 -3.77 1.30 31.21
CA VAL A 240 -4.68 2.03 30.31
C VAL A 240 -5.85 2.54 31.14
N GLY A 241 -6.01 3.88 31.21
CA GLY A 241 -6.90 4.50 32.19
C GLY A 241 -6.50 4.12 33.62
N ASN A 242 -7.42 3.46 34.34
CA ASN A 242 -7.20 2.92 35.69
C ASN A 242 -6.90 1.41 35.70
N VAL A 243 -6.95 0.73 34.54
CA VAL A 243 -6.76 -0.71 34.44
C VAL A 243 -5.28 -1.01 34.22
N GLY A 244 -4.70 -1.84 35.09
CA GLY A 244 -3.36 -2.40 34.87
C GLY A 244 -3.37 -3.36 33.68
N VAL A 245 -2.39 -3.24 32.79
CA VAL A 245 -2.30 -4.04 31.57
C VAL A 245 -0.96 -4.76 31.46
N THR A 246 -0.94 -5.80 30.64
CA THR A 246 0.29 -6.45 30.17
C THR A 246 0.35 -6.29 28.66
N CYS A 247 1.47 -5.76 28.16
CA CYS A 247 1.74 -5.62 26.73
C CYS A 247 2.69 -6.73 26.27
N THR A 248 2.39 -7.37 25.14
CA THR A 248 3.19 -8.48 24.59
C THR A 248 3.30 -8.37 23.07
N LYS A 249 4.44 -8.75 22.49
CA LYS A 249 4.60 -8.86 21.03
C LYS A 249 3.85 -10.09 20.52
N ILE A 250 3.04 -9.91 19.47
CA ILE A 250 2.35 -11.00 18.77
C ILE A 250 2.76 -11.04 17.28
N PRO A 251 2.73 -12.22 16.63
CA PRO A 251 2.91 -12.28 15.18
C PRO A 251 1.72 -11.63 14.47
N LEU A 252 1.95 -11.01 13.30
CA LEU A 252 0.88 -10.38 12.51
C LEU A 252 -0.26 -11.35 12.14
N LEU A 253 0.04 -12.65 11.99
CA LEU A 253 -0.94 -13.69 11.70
C LEU A 253 -1.89 -14.00 12.88
N ALA A 254 -1.57 -13.55 14.10
CA ALA A 254 -2.41 -13.67 15.29
C ALA A 254 -3.21 -12.38 15.60
N LEU A 255 -3.29 -11.45 14.63
CA LEU A 255 -4.17 -10.29 14.73
C LEU A 255 -5.64 -10.75 14.66
N GLU A 256 -6.35 -10.57 15.78
CA GLU A 256 -7.80 -10.73 15.87
C GLU A 256 -8.43 -9.42 15.36
N TYR A 257 -8.65 -9.31 14.04
CA TYR A 257 -9.42 -8.20 13.45
C TYR A 257 -10.81 -8.68 13.02
N GLU A 258 -11.85 -8.00 13.47
CA GLU A 258 -13.19 -8.14 12.89
C GLU A 258 -13.30 -7.20 11.68
N PRO A 259 -13.68 -7.70 10.48
CA PRO A 259 -14.04 -6.82 9.38
C PRO A 259 -15.17 -5.87 9.81
N PRO A 260 -15.11 -4.57 9.47
CA PRO A 260 -16.13 -3.63 9.86
C PRO A 260 -17.48 -4.07 9.31
N ARG A 261 -18.53 -4.05 10.13
CA ARG A 261 -19.85 -4.55 9.73
C ARG A 261 -20.36 -3.74 8.54
N THR A 262 -20.35 -4.34 7.35
CA THR A 262 -20.84 -3.70 6.13
C THR A 262 -22.24 -4.17 5.76
N ASN A 263 -23.08 -3.27 5.28
CA ASN A 263 -24.37 -3.59 4.67
C ASN A 263 -24.34 -3.22 3.18
N SER A 264 -24.36 -4.24 2.31
CA SER A 264 -24.33 -4.11 0.85
C SER A 264 -25.73 -4.13 0.26
N PHE A 265 -26.08 -3.14 -0.57
CA PHE A 265 -27.34 -3.12 -1.30
C PHE A 265 -27.19 -2.48 -2.68
N LYS A 266 -28.13 -2.77 -3.58
CA LYS A 266 -28.13 -2.26 -4.96
C LYS A 266 -29.22 -1.20 -5.12
N THR A 267 -28.86 -0.04 -5.68
CA THR A 267 -29.80 1.01 -6.10
C THR A 267 -29.77 1.18 -7.62
N VAL A 268 -30.79 1.83 -8.19
CA VAL A 268 -30.85 2.15 -9.63
C VAL A 268 -31.01 3.65 -9.82
N GLU A 269 -29.89 4.33 -10.05
CA GLU A 269 -29.85 5.79 -10.24
C GLU A 269 -29.89 6.17 -11.72
N ALA A 270 -30.46 7.34 -12.02
CA ALA A 270 -30.46 7.88 -13.38
C ALA A 270 -29.09 8.44 -13.82
N SER A 271 -28.16 8.64 -12.89
CA SER A 271 -26.83 9.20 -13.16
C SER A 271 -25.85 8.85 -12.04
N LEU A 272 -24.56 8.68 -12.36
CA LEU A 272 -23.49 8.41 -11.40
C LEU A 272 -23.02 9.65 -10.60
N ARG A 273 -23.89 10.64 -10.40
CA ARG A 273 -23.56 11.83 -9.62
C ARG A 273 -23.53 11.50 -8.13
N ILE A 274 -22.60 12.12 -7.40
CA ILE A 274 -22.46 11.96 -5.95
C ILE A 274 -23.75 12.30 -5.19
N ASP A 275 -24.48 13.35 -5.62
CA ASP A 275 -25.74 13.77 -5.02
C ASP A 275 -26.88 12.76 -5.23
N ALA A 276 -26.85 11.94 -6.28
CA ALA A 276 -27.79 10.84 -6.48
C ALA A 276 -27.39 9.59 -5.69
N VAL A 277 -26.14 9.13 -5.86
CA VAL A 277 -25.68 7.85 -5.31
C VAL A 277 -25.59 7.88 -3.79
N ALA A 278 -25.04 8.95 -3.19
CA ALA A 278 -24.91 9.02 -1.74
C ALA A 278 -26.24 9.35 -1.03
N SER A 279 -27.25 9.92 -1.70
CA SER A 279 -28.58 10.10 -1.08
C SER A 279 -29.27 8.75 -0.88
N ALA A 280 -29.18 7.85 -1.87
CA ALA A 280 -29.62 6.46 -1.76
C ALA A 280 -28.81 5.69 -0.71
N GLY A 281 -27.47 5.85 -0.72
CA GLY A 281 -26.56 5.18 0.22
C GLY A 281 -26.78 5.55 1.70
N PHE A 282 -26.90 6.84 2.01
CA PHE A 282 -27.11 7.31 3.38
C PHE A 282 -28.58 7.35 3.83
N LYS A 283 -29.54 7.16 2.91
CA LYS A 283 -30.99 7.32 3.12
C LYS A 283 -31.36 8.75 3.55
N ILE A 284 -30.87 9.75 2.80
CA ILE A 284 -31.17 11.18 3.00
C ILE A 284 -31.73 11.80 1.71
N SER A 285 -32.41 12.94 1.80
CA SER A 285 -32.88 13.65 0.61
C SER A 285 -31.71 14.23 -0.19
N ARG A 286 -31.87 14.31 -1.52
CA ARG A 286 -30.86 14.91 -2.41
C ARG A 286 -30.61 16.38 -2.10
N SER A 287 -31.64 17.15 -1.71
CA SER A 287 -31.49 18.53 -1.26
C SER A 287 -30.55 18.64 -0.06
N LYS A 288 -30.80 17.86 0.99
CA LYS A 288 -29.95 17.85 2.20
C LYS A 288 -28.52 17.42 1.92
N LEU A 289 -28.31 16.53 0.95
CA LEU A 289 -26.96 16.15 0.52
C LEU A 289 -26.27 17.26 -0.30
N VAL A 290 -27.00 18.00 -1.14
CA VAL A 290 -26.50 19.21 -1.83
C VAL A 290 -26.07 20.28 -0.82
N ASP A 291 -26.81 20.46 0.27
CA ASP A 291 -26.44 21.37 1.35
C ASP A 291 -25.12 20.91 2.02
N LEU A 292 -24.99 19.61 2.32
CA LEU A 292 -23.76 19.03 2.89
C LEU A 292 -22.54 19.15 1.96
N ILE A 293 -22.72 18.98 0.64
CA ILE A 293 -21.64 19.18 -0.34
C ILE A 293 -21.23 20.67 -0.35
N SER A 294 -22.19 21.58 -0.32
CA SER A 294 -21.94 23.03 -0.27
C SER A 294 -21.21 23.44 1.01
N ASN A 295 -21.53 22.78 2.13
CA ASN A 295 -20.88 22.96 3.44
C ASN A 295 -19.51 22.26 3.56
N LYS A 296 -19.04 21.56 2.51
CA LYS A 296 -17.78 20.77 2.50
C LYS A 296 -17.76 19.56 3.45
N ASP A 297 -18.94 19.07 3.86
CA ASP A 297 -19.13 17.89 4.72
C ASP A 297 -19.02 16.55 3.97
N VAL A 298 -18.82 16.59 2.64
CA VAL A 298 -18.76 15.42 1.78
C VAL A 298 -17.38 15.29 1.16
N ARG A 299 -16.78 14.11 1.29
CA ARG A 299 -15.47 13.76 0.72
C ARG A 299 -15.59 12.53 -0.16
N VAL A 300 -14.87 12.52 -1.29
CA VAL A 300 -14.68 11.33 -2.14
C VAL A 300 -13.20 11.01 -2.16
N ASN A 301 -12.83 9.78 -1.81
CA ASN A 301 -11.44 9.35 -1.68
C ASN A 301 -10.63 10.33 -0.82
N TRP A 302 -11.16 10.69 0.35
CA TRP A 302 -10.62 11.67 1.30
C TRP A 302 -10.54 13.13 0.81
N ALA A 303 -10.69 13.40 -0.48
CA ALA A 303 -10.72 14.77 -1.03
C ALA A 303 -12.12 15.41 -0.86
N THR A 304 -12.15 16.66 -0.39
CA THR A 304 -13.38 17.45 -0.21
C THR A 304 -14.03 17.79 -1.55
N VAL A 305 -15.30 17.43 -1.73
CA VAL A 305 -16.05 17.74 -2.96
C VAL A 305 -16.85 19.02 -2.76
N THR A 306 -16.68 19.98 -3.67
CA THR A 306 -17.44 21.26 -3.70
C THR A 306 -18.46 21.33 -4.84
N LYS A 307 -18.42 20.39 -5.79
CA LYS A 307 -19.30 20.37 -6.97
C LYS A 307 -20.29 19.21 -6.88
N ASN A 308 -21.58 19.52 -6.78
CA ASN A 308 -22.68 18.53 -6.73
C ASN A 308 -22.70 17.58 -7.94
N GLY A 309 -22.23 18.06 -9.11
CA GLY A 309 -22.14 17.28 -10.35
C GLY A 309 -20.95 16.33 -10.45
N THR A 310 -20.16 16.16 -9.39
CA THR A 310 -19.03 15.22 -9.38
C THR A 310 -19.55 13.78 -9.54
N THR A 311 -19.03 13.05 -10.52
CA THR A 311 -19.39 11.65 -10.76
C THR A 311 -18.51 10.71 -9.96
N VAL A 312 -19.12 9.65 -9.41
CA VAL A 312 -18.42 8.56 -8.70
C VAL A 312 -18.13 7.38 -9.64
N LYS A 313 -17.09 6.61 -9.30
CA LYS A 313 -16.63 5.41 -10.01
C LYS A 313 -16.63 4.20 -9.07
N THR A 314 -16.60 3.00 -9.64
CA THR A 314 -16.37 1.76 -8.88
C THR A 314 -15.06 1.85 -8.11
N GLY A 315 -15.10 1.48 -6.83
CA GLY A 315 -13.99 1.57 -5.90
C GLY A 315 -13.91 2.89 -5.11
N ASP A 316 -14.64 3.95 -5.49
CA ASP A 316 -14.62 5.22 -4.76
C ASP A 316 -15.20 5.07 -3.35
N VAL A 317 -14.58 5.74 -2.38
CA VAL A 317 -15.09 5.84 -1.00
C VAL A 317 -15.69 7.22 -0.77
N VAL A 318 -16.99 7.28 -0.49
CA VAL A 318 -17.75 8.49 -0.17
C VAL A 318 -17.94 8.59 1.35
N SER A 319 -17.41 9.65 1.95
CA SER A 319 -17.52 9.92 3.39
C SER A 319 -18.35 11.16 3.63
N VAL A 320 -19.27 11.11 4.59
CA VAL A 320 -20.13 12.24 4.97
C VAL A 320 -20.06 12.47 6.48
N SER A 321 -19.75 13.70 6.89
CA SER A 321 -19.69 14.13 8.29
C SER A 321 -20.94 13.68 9.07
N GLY A 322 -20.75 12.94 10.17
CA GLY A 322 -21.86 12.47 11.01
C GLY A 322 -22.85 11.49 10.35
N LYS A 323 -22.49 10.89 9.21
CA LYS A 323 -23.29 9.83 8.53
C LYS A 323 -22.50 8.57 8.18
N GLY A 324 -21.17 8.63 8.22
CA GLY A 324 -20.29 7.47 8.03
C GLY A 324 -19.68 7.40 6.63
N ARG A 325 -19.39 6.18 6.17
CA ARG A 325 -18.67 5.90 4.92
C ARG A 325 -19.49 4.95 4.03
N LEU A 326 -19.40 5.15 2.72
CA LEU A 326 -19.88 4.26 1.68
C LEU A 326 -18.71 3.92 0.75
N LYS A 327 -18.62 2.67 0.30
CA LYS A 327 -17.77 2.27 -0.82
C LYS A 327 -18.66 1.93 -2.02
N ILE A 328 -18.35 2.51 -3.17
CA ILE A 328 -19.06 2.22 -4.42
C ILE A 328 -18.53 0.90 -4.97
N GLY A 329 -19.41 -0.10 -5.06
CA GLY A 329 -19.12 -1.40 -5.64
C GLY A 329 -19.24 -1.38 -7.16
N GLU A 330 -19.75 -2.48 -7.72
CA GLU A 330 -19.97 -2.57 -9.16
C GLU A 330 -21.01 -1.56 -9.66
N ILE A 331 -20.69 -0.93 -10.80
CA ILE A 331 -21.59 -0.06 -11.55
C ILE A 331 -21.92 -0.76 -12.87
N ASN A 332 -23.20 -1.08 -13.08
CA ASN A 332 -23.70 -1.75 -14.26
C ASN A 332 -24.75 -0.89 -14.96
N GLU A 333 -24.71 -0.79 -16.29
CA GLU A 333 -25.76 -0.09 -17.04
C GLU A 333 -26.95 -1.03 -17.31
N THR A 334 -28.17 -0.54 -17.09
CA THR A 334 -29.41 -1.28 -17.30
C THR A 334 -29.92 -1.09 -18.73
N LYS A 335 -30.74 -2.04 -19.21
CA LYS A 335 -31.41 -1.98 -20.53
C LYS A 335 -32.28 -0.72 -20.78
N LYS A 336 -32.48 0.14 -19.76
CA LYS A 336 -33.24 1.40 -19.82
C LYS A 336 -32.34 2.65 -19.65
N GLY A 337 -31.02 2.54 -19.82
CA GLY A 337 -30.07 3.66 -19.71
C GLY A 337 -29.89 4.24 -18.30
N LYS A 338 -30.26 3.48 -17.26
CA LYS A 338 -30.00 3.82 -15.84
C LYS A 338 -28.84 2.99 -15.30
N PHE A 339 -28.18 3.49 -14.26
CA PHE A 339 -27.07 2.79 -13.60
C PHE A 339 -27.57 2.00 -12.39
N ALA A 340 -27.42 0.68 -12.43
CA ALA A 340 -27.50 -0.16 -11.24
C ALA A 340 -26.16 -0.09 -10.50
N VAL A 341 -26.17 0.48 -9.30
CA VAL A 341 -24.97 0.72 -8.49
C VAL A 341 -25.07 -0.10 -7.21
N GLU A 342 -24.06 -0.91 -6.95
CA GLU A 342 -23.85 -1.54 -5.65
C GLU A 342 -23.21 -0.54 -4.68
N ILE A 343 -23.78 -0.43 -3.49
CA ILE A 343 -23.31 0.43 -2.42
C ILE A 343 -23.04 -0.43 -1.20
N ILE A 344 -21.80 -0.37 -0.71
CA ILE A 344 -21.37 -1.03 0.52
C ILE A 344 -21.29 0.04 1.60
N ARG A 345 -22.22 0.00 2.57
CA ARG A 345 -22.23 0.94 3.69
C ARG A 345 -21.49 0.36 4.89
N TYR A 346 -20.51 1.08 5.40
CA TYR A 346 -19.92 0.80 6.72
C TYR A 346 -20.90 1.25 7.80
N LEU A 347 -21.20 0.38 8.77
CA LEU A 347 -22.12 0.63 9.88
C LEU A 347 -21.41 1.28 11.09
#